data_AF-A0A6G1IH52-F1
#
_entry.id   AF-A0A6G1IH52-F1
#
_cell.length_a   1.000
_cell.length_b   1.000
_cell.length_c   1.000
_cell.angle_alpha   90.00
_cell.angle_beta   90.00
_cell.angle_gamma   90.00
#
_symmetry.space_group_name_H-M   'P 1'
#
loop_
_entity.id
_entity.type
_entity.pdbx_description
1 polymer ?
#
loop_
_entity_poly.entity_id
_entity_poly.type
_entity_poly.pdbx_seq_one_letter_code
_entity_poly.pdbx_strand_id
1 'polypeptide(L)'
;MPRLDENTQQYLRDAEQGVRAKTASAWSSFTNFALRDNVLEVAVGLILAASFTACANSLVTDLLLPLISLLPFLARNLDQKFAILSRGPHYNSTISTGYNTKAQALDDGAVVFAYGSFIDKLVRFFIIAVSLWGIAVVYSRASEDNIVKKQVK
;
A
#
# COMPACT_ATOMS: atom_id res chain seq x y z
N MET A 1 27.95 -29.58 -39.72
CA MET A 1 27.62 -28.31 -39.05
C MET A 1 28.41 -27.20 -39.73
N PRO A 2 27.77 -26.12 -40.23
CA PRO A 2 28.47 -25.00 -40.86
C PRO A 2 29.44 -24.38 -39.85
N ARG A 3 30.70 -24.21 -40.26
CA ARG A 3 31.75 -23.61 -39.41
C ARG A 3 31.53 -22.10 -39.47
N LEU A 4 31.28 -21.47 -38.32
CA LEU A 4 31.22 -20.01 -38.24
C LEU A 4 32.56 -19.47 -38.74
N ASP A 5 32.52 -18.56 -39.70
CA ASP A 5 33.70 -17.91 -40.24
C ASP A 5 34.35 -17.00 -39.18
N GLU A 6 35.65 -16.80 -39.32
CA GLU A 6 36.50 -16.13 -38.34
C GLU A 6 36.03 -14.69 -38.04
N ASN A 7 35.41 -14.04 -39.03
CA ASN A 7 34.79 -12.73 -38.89
C ASN A 7 33.55 -12.78 -37.96
N THR A 8 32.68 -13.78 -38.09
CA THR A 8 31.50 -13.96 -37.23
C THR A 8 31.90 -14.27 -35.78
N GLN A 9 32.97 -15.04 -35.58
CA GLN A 9 33.55 -15.25 -34.24
C GLN A 9 34.01 -13.94 -33.60
N GLN A 10 34.59 -13.03 -34.40
CA GLN A 10 35.05 -11.73 -33.93
C GLN A 10 33.87 -10.80 -33.58
N TYR A 11 32.83 -10.73 -34.42
CA TYR A 11 31.62 -9.97 -34.11
C TYR A 11 30.92 -10.42 -32.82
N LEU A 12 30.87 -11.73 -32.56
CA LEU A 12 30.26 -12.27 -31.34
C LEU A 12 31.09 -11.92 -30.10
N ARG A 13 32.43 -11.97 -30.19
CA ARG A 13 33.32 -11.56 -29.09
C ARG A 13 33.24 -10.07 -28.79
N ASP A 14 33.18 -9.24 -29.84
CA ASP A 14 33.04 -7.78 -29.69
C ASP A 14 31.66 -7.41 -29.14
N ALA A 15 30.60 -8.14 -29.54
CA ALA A 15 29.27 -8.01 -28.96
C ALA A 15 29.24 -8.44 -27.49
N GLU A 16 29.88 -9.56 -27.11
CA GLU A 16 29.99 -10.01 -25.72
C GLU A 16 30.76 -9.01 -24.85
N GLN A 17 31.87 -8.45 -25.36
CA GLN A 17 32.67 -7.44 -24.67
C GLN A 17 31.91 -6.11 -24.54
N GLY A 18 31.23 -5.68 -25.60
CA GLY A 18 30.42 -4.46 -25.61
C GLY A 18 29.24 -4.54 -24.63
N VAL A 19 28.58 -5.70 -24.54
CA VAL A 19 27.53 -5.95 -23.55
C VAL A 19 28.10 -5.93 -22.14
N ARG A 20 29.18 -6.68 -21.86
CA ARG A 20 29.83 -6.72 -20.53
C ARG A 20 30.32 -5.36 -20.05
N ALA A 21 30.92 -4.57 -20.92
CA ALA A 21 31.38 -3.22 -20.60
C ALA A 21 30.20 -2.28 -20.29
N LYS A 22 29.10 -2.39 -21.05
CA LYS A 22 27.86 -1.63 -20.77
C LYS A 22 27.20 -2.04 -19.46
N THR A 23 27.11 -3.34 -19.14
CA THR A 23 26.51 -3.79 -17.86
C THR A 23 27.38 -3.39 -16.67
N ALA A 24 28.71 -3.51 -16.77
CA ALA A 24 29.63 -3.06 -15.72
C ALA A 24 29.55 -1.53 -15.50
N SER A 25 29.45 -0.76 -16.59
CA SER A 25 29.30 0.70 -16.56
C SER A 25 27.93 1.15 -16.03
N ALA A 26 26.85 0.44 -16.37
CA ALA A 26 25.53 0.72 -15.83
C ALA A 26 25.46 0.46 -14.32
N TRP A 27 26.09 -0.61 -13.84
CA TRP A 27 26.16 -0.92 -12.40
C TRP A 27 26.98 0.11 -11.61
N SER A 28 28.14 0.53 -12.14
CA SER A 28 28.95 1.57 -11.50
C SER A 28 28.24 2.93 -11.50
N SER A 29 27.54 3.26 -12.60
CA SER A 29 26.75 4.48 -12.72
C SER A 29 25.56 4.49 -11.75
N PHE A 30 24.86 3.36 -11.60
CA PHE A 30 23.78 3.20 -10.63
C PHE A 30 24.30 3.33 -9.20
N THR A 31 25.41 2.67 -8.88
CA THR A 31 26.01 2.74 -7.53
C THR A 31 26.44 4.17 -7.20
N ASN A 32 27.05 4.89 -8.14
CA ASN A 32 27.39 6.32 -7.99
C ASN A 32 26.17 7.24 -7.89
N PHE A 33 25.01 6.83 -8.40
CA PHE A 33 23.76 7.57 -8.24
C PHE A 33 23.10 7.27 -6.87
N ALA A 34 23.05 6.00 -6.47
CA ALA A 34 22.42 5.55 -5.24
C ALA A 34 23.19 5.95 -3.97
N LEU A 35 24.52 6.01 -4.05
CA LEU A 35 25.40 6.46 -2.95
C LEU A 35 25.44 7.99 -2.79
N ARG A 36 24.65 8.75 -3.54
CA ARG A 36 24.52 10.19 -3.29
C ARG A 36 23.77 10.40 -1.98
N ASP A 37 24.38 11.13 -1.05
CA ASP A 37 23.82 11.38 0.29
C ASP A 37 22.37 11.92 0.25
N ASN A 38 22.07 12.86 -0.66
CA ASN A 38 20.72 13.41 -0.84
C ASN A 38 19.68 12.35 -1.30
N VAL A 39 20.10 11.37 -2.11
CA VAL A 39 19.20 10.31 -2.58
C VAL A 39 18.98 9.29 -1.47
N LEU A 40 20.05 8.93 -0.76
CA LEU A 40 19.99 7.97 0.33
C LEU A 40 19.12 8.48 1.50
N GLU A 41 19.25 9.75 1.88
CA GLU A 41 18.45 10.37 2.95
C GLU A 41 16.95 10.33 2.62
N VAL A 42 16.58 10.74 1.40
CA VAL A 42 15.18 10.69 0.95
C VAL A 42 14.66 9.25 0.89
N ALA A 43 15.46 8.32 0.38
CA ALA A 43 15.08 6.92 0.30
C ALA A 43 14.84 6.30 1.67
N VAL A 44 15.75 6.54 2.63
CA VAL A 44 15.61 6.06 4.01
C VAL A 44 14.38 6.68 4.68
N GLY A 45 14.16 7.98 4.51
CA GLY A 45 12.96 8.67 5.02
C GLY A 45 11.66 8.04 4.50
N LEU A 46 11.58 7.72 3.21
CA LEU A 46 10.41 7.10 2.61
C LEU A 46 10.20 5.65 3.09
N ILE A 47 11.26 4.86 3.21
CA ILE A 47 11.20 3.47 3.70
C ILE A 47 10.73 3.44 5.15
N LEU A 48 11.27 4.31 6.01
CA LEU A 48 10.87 4.42 7.41
C LEU A 48 9.41 4.90 7.52
N ALA A 49 9.00 5.89 6.72
CA ALA A 49 7.62 6.37 6.70
C ALA A 49 6.63 5.28 6.26
N ALA A 50 6.95 4.53 5.20
CA ALA A 50 6.14 3.42 4.72
C ALA A 50 6.03 2.30 5.76
N SER A 51 7.14 1.92 6.37
CA SER A 51 7.19 0.86 7.39
C SER A 51 6.45 1.25 8.67
N PHE A 52 6.60 2.52 9.11
CA PHE A 52 5.85 3.05 10.25
C PHE A 52 4.35 3.06 9.99
N THR A 53 3.94 3.51 8.79
CA THR A 53 2.53 3.48 8.37
C THR A 53 1.98 2.06 8.34
N ALA A 54 2.75 1.09 7.85
CA ALA A 54 2.37 -0.32 7.85
C ALA A 54 2.19 -0.87 9.28
N CYS A 55 3.11 -0.59 10.21
CA CYS A 55 2.97 -0.97 11.61
C CYS A 55 1.76 -0.33 12.29
N ALA A 56 1.55 0.98 12.09
CA ALA A 56 0.39 1.69 12.63
C ALA A 56 -0.93 1.11 12.07
N ASN A 57 -0.97 0.80 10.78
CA ASN A 57 -2.11 0.17 10.13
C ASN A 57 -2.39 -1.23 10.66
N SER A 58 -1.35 -2.05 10.89
CA SER A 58 -1.50 -3.40 11.46
C SER A 58 -1.97 -3.33 12.91
N LEU A 59 -1.42 -2.44 13.73
CA LEU A 59 -1.91 -2.23 15.09
C LEU A 59 -3.41 -1.89 15.10
N VAL A 60 -3.84 -1.03 14.19
CA VAL A 60 -5.26 -0.64 14.12
C VAL A 60 -6.11 -1.76 13.54
N THR A 61 -5.71 -2.34 12.42
CA THR A 61 -6.53 -3.30 11.66
C THR A 61 -6.57 -4.66 12.33
N ASP A 62 -5.47 -5.10 12.94
CA ASP A 62 -5.31 -6.46 13.45
C ASP A 62 -5.51 -6.53 14.97
N LEU A 63 -5.28 -5.43 15.71
CA LEU A 63 -5.50 -5.39 17.15
C LEU A 63 -6.77 -4.63 17.53
N LEU A 64 -6.91 -3.38 17.07
CA LEU A 64 -8.00 -2.51 17.53
C LEU A 64 -9.34 -2.80 16.85
N LEU A 65 -9.37 -3.01 15.54
CA LEU A 65 -10.61 -3.30 14.82
C LEU A 65 -11.29 -4.57 15.32
N PRO A 66 -10.62 -5.71 15.60
CA PRO A 66 -11.28 -6.88 16.17
C PRO A 66 -11.90 -6.58 17.54
N LEU A 67 -11.19 -5.87 18.41
CA LEU A 67 -11.67 -5.45 19.73
C LEU A 67 -12.91 -4.53 19.62
N ILE A 68 -12.90 -3.61 18.66
CA ILE A 68 -14.03 -2.70 18.43
C ILE A 68 -15.18 -3.42 17.71
N SER A 69 -14.91 -4.40 16.85
CA SER A 69 -15.92 -5.16 16.09
C SER A 69 -16.77 -6.09 16.96
N LEU A 70 -16.29 -6.41 18.17
CA LEU A 70 -17.08 -7.10 19.19
C LEU A 70 -18.25 -6.23 19.67
N LEU A 71 -18.19 -4.92 19.47
CA LEU A 71 -19.30 -4.02 19.79
C LEU A 71 -20.37 -4.13 18.69
N PRO A 72 -21.62 -4.48 19.04
CA PRO A 72 -22.68 -4.78 18.07
C PRO A 72 -23.12 -3.56 17.23
N PHE A 73 -22.75 -2.34 17.65
CA PHE A 73 -23.09 -1.12 16.92
C PHE A 73 -22.12 -0.79 15.79
N LEU A 74 -20.90 -1.36 15.77
CA LEU A 74 -19.89 -1.04 14.78
C LEU A 74 -19.70 -2.19 13.80
N ALA A 75 -20.47 -2.09 12.70
CA ALA A 75 -19.89 -2.24 11.37
C ALA A 75 -19.37 -3.63 10.95
N ARG A 76 -20.06 -4.74 11.26
CA ARG A 76 -19.79 -6.02 10.58
C ARG A 76 -20.12 -5.88 9.09
N ASN A 77 -19.10 -5.91 8.22
CA ASN A 77 -19.17 -5.90 6.75
C ASN A 77 -19.71 -4.62 6.07
N LEU A 78 -19.26 -3.42 6.46
CA LEU A 78 -19.56 -2.22 5.65
C LEU A 78 -18.96 -2.30 4.24
N ASP A 79 -17.77 -2.87 4.07
CA ASP A 79 -17.13 -2.96 2.75
C ASP A 79 -17.94 -3.75 1.70
N GLN A 80 -18.85 -4.61 2.15
CA GLN A 80 -19.75 -5.37 1.28
C GLN A 80 -21.10 -4.67 1.03
N LYS A 81 -21.33 -3.49 1.60
CA LYS A 81 -22.53 -2.70 1.31
C LYS A 81 -22.32 -1.89 0.04
N PHE A 82 -23.05 -2.26 -1.00
CA PHE A 82 -23.03 -1.57 -2.28
C PHE A 82 -24.45 -1.42 -2.81
N ALA A 83 -24.69 -0.33 -3.53
CA ALA A 83 -25.91 -0.11 -4.29
C ALA A 83 -25.60 -0.29 -5.78
N ILE A 84 -26.48 -0.96 -6.53
CA ILE A 84 -26.29 -1.15 -7.98
C ILE A 84 -27.06 -0.05 -8.69
N LEU A 85 -26.37 0.69 -9.55
CA LEU A 85 -26.93 1.77 -10.36
C LEU A 85 -27.29 1.31 -11.77
N SER A 86 -26.56 0.34 -12.32
CA SER A 86 -26.88 -0.33 -13.59
C SER A 86 -26.67 -1.83 -13.46
N ARG A 87 -27.63 -2.62 -13.92
CA ARG A 87 -27.64 -4.08 -13.77
C ARG A 87 -26.79 -4.74 -14.86
N GLY A 88 -26.00 -5.73 -14.47
CA GLY A 88 -25.30 -6.60 -15.41
C GLY A 88 -26.22 -7.70 -15.98
N PRO A 89 -25.75 -8.44 -17.01
CA PRO A 89 -26.51 -9.51 -17.67
C PRO A 89 -26.99 -10.62 -16.73
N HIS A 90 -26.28 -10.90 -15.64
CA HIS A 90 -26.58 -11.95 -14.66
C HIS A 90 -27.15 -11.41 -13.34
N TYR A 91 -27.85 -10.27 -13.37
CA TYR A 91 -28.53 -9.71 -12.20
C TYR A 91 -29.62 -10.66 -11.65
N ASN A 92 -29.44 -11.15 -10.41
CA ASN A 92 -30.42 -12.01 -9.76
C ASN A 92 -31.46 -11.18 -8.97
N SER A 93 -32.67 -11.05 -9.50
CA SER A 93 -33.80 -10.32 -8.89
C SER A 93 -34.25 -10.86 -7.52
N THR A 94 -33.82 -12.07 -7.15
CA THR A 94 -34.22 -12.76 -5.91
C THR A 94 -33.38 -12.33 -4.71
N ILE A 95 -32.27 -11.63 -4.94
CA ILE A 95 -31.37 -11.10 -3.92
C ILE A 95 -31.59 -9.58 -3.86
N SER A 96 -31.78 -9.01 -2.66
CA SER A 96 -32.07 -7.56 -2.49
C SER A 96 -31.04 -6.62 -3.15
N THR A 97 -29.82 -7.12 -3.36
CA THR A 97 -28.70 -6.46 -4.02
C THR A 97 -28.24 -7.13 -5.31
N GLY A 98 -28.97 -8.09 -5.90
CA GLY A 98 -28.61 -8.70 -7.20
C GLY A 98 -27.41 -9.64 -7.24
N TYR A 99 -26.36 -9.36 -6.46
CA TYR A 99 -25.11 -10.13 -6.34
C TYR A 99 -24.72 -10.29 -4.87
N ASN A 100 -23.92 -11.33 -4.58
CA ASN A 100 -23.45 -11.63 -3.23
C ASN A 100 -22.23 -10.78 -2.84
N THR A 101 -21.42 -10.35 -3.81
CA THR A 101 -20.21 -9.56 -3.57
C THR A 101 -20.08 -8.41 -4.57
N LYS A 102 -19.41 -7.34 -4.16
CA LYS A 102 -19.05 -6.23 -5.04
C LYS A 102 -18.20 -6.68 -6.24
N ALA A 103 -17.33 -7.69 -6.04
CA ALA A 103 -16.47 -8.23 -7.07
C ALA A 103 -17.30 -8.91 -8.17
N GLN A 104 -18.29 -9.71 -7.78
CA GLN A 104 -19.21 -10.35 -8.72
C GLN A 104 -20.02 -9.33 -9.52
N ALA A 105 -20.44 -8.23 -8.89
CA ALA A 105 -21.17 -7.17 -9.57
C ALA A 105 -20.28 -6.39 -10.57
N LEU A 106 -19.01 -6.12 -10.23
CA LEU A 106 -18.06 -5.51 -11.17
C LEU A 106 -17.74 -6.44 -12.35
N ASP A 107 -17.52 -7.73 -12.08
CA ASP A 107 -17.20 -8.73 -13.12
C ASP A 107 -18.36 -8.93 -14.10
N ASP A 108 -19.60 -8.76 -13.64
CA ASP A 108 -20.80 -8.79 -14.49
C ASP A 108 -21.05 -7.48 -15.24
N GLY A 109 -20.13 -6.51 -15.15
CA GLY A 109 -20.26 -5.20 -15.81
C GLY A 109 -21.34 -4.31 -15.21
N ALA A 110 -21.83 -4.62 -14.00
CA ALA A 110 -22.79 -3.79 -13.30
C ALA A 110 -22.10 -2.51 -12.79
N VAL A 111 -22.80 -1.37 -12.88
CA VAL A 111 -22.30 -0.12 -12.30
C VAL A 111 -22.65 -0.11 -10.83
N VAL A 112 -21.64 -0.19 -9.97
CA VAL A 112 -21.80 -0.35 -8.52
C VAL A 112 -21.38 0.91 -7.77
N PHE A 113 -22.29 1.44 -6.96
CA PHE A 113 -22.04 2.48 -5.96
C PHE A 113 -21.65 1.83 -4.63
N ALA A 114 -20.35 1.63 -4.42
CA ALA A 114 -19.79 0.96 -3.25
C ALA A 114 -19.65 1.90 -2.04
N TYR A 115 -20.74 2.52 -1.58
CA TYR A 115 -20.75 3.45 -0.43
C TYR A 115 -20.20 2.83 0.84
N GLY A 116 -20.41 1.53 1.03
CA GLY A 116 -19.91 0.80 2.19
C GLY A 116 -18.39 0.75 2.27
N SER A 117 -17.70 0.56 1.15
CA SER A 117 -16.24 0.60 1.07
C SER A 117 -15.66 1.99 1.37
N PHE A 118 -16.41 3.04 1.02
CA PHE A 118 -16.01 4.42 1.29
C PHE A 118 -16.11 4.76 2.77
N ILE A 119 -17.25 4.43 3.40
CA ILE A 119 -17.44 4.65 4.84
C ILE A 119 -16.48 3.80 5.66
N ASP A 120 -16.19 2.56 5.25
CA ASP A 120 -15.16 1.73 5.89
C ASP A 120 -13.79 2.42 5.91
N LYS A 121 -13.36 3.00 4.76
CA LYS A 121 -12.10 3.77 4.68
C LYS A 121 -12.11 5.00 5.59
N LEU A 122 -13.22 5.73 5.66
CA LEU A 122 -13.35 6.90 6.55
C LEU A 122 -13.25 6.49 8.02
N VAL A 123 -13.98 5.46 8.43
CA VAL A 123 -13.95 4.95 9.81
C VAL A 123 -12.54 4.49 10.18
N ARG A 124 -11.87 3.74 9.29
CA ARG A 124 -10.47 3.32 9.50
C ARG A 124 -9.53 4.52 9.68
N PHE A 125 -9.68 5.55 8.86
CA PHE A 125 -8.88 6.77 8.99
C PHE A 125 -9.04 7.43 10.37
N PHE A 126 -10.28 7.58 10.86
CA PHE A 126 -10.53 8.14 12.18
C PHE A 126 -10.00 7.24 13.31
N ILE A 127 -10.15 5.92 13.20
CA ILE A 127 -9.61 4.99 14.20
C ILE A 127 -8.09 5.09 14.26
N ILE A 128 -7.38 5.13 13.13
CA ILE A 128 -5.92 5.30 13.12
C ILE A 128 -5.52 6.62 13.79
N ALA A 129 -6.20 7.73 13.46
CA ALA A 129 -5.93 9.03 14.06
C ALA A 129 -6.11 9.03 15.59
N VAL A 130 -7.23 8.48 16.08
CA VAL A 130 -7.51 8.37 17.52
C VAL A 130 -6.53 7.41 18.21
N SER A 131 -6.10 6.36 17.53
CA SER A 131 -5.15 5.38 18.08
C SER A 131 -3.76 5.99 18.26
N LEU A 132 -3.24 6.70 17.25
CA LEU A 132 -1.96 7.40 17.34
C LEU A 132 -2.01 8.49 18.42
N TRP A 133 -3.12 9.22 18.51
CA TRP A 133 -3.35 10.19 19.59
C TRP A 133 -3.37 9.50 20.96
N GLY A 134 -4.06 8.37 21.09
CA GLY A 134 -4.13 7.59 22.32
C GLY A 134 -2.75 7.11 22.77
N ILE A 135 -1.92 6.62 21.85
CA ILE A 135 -0.52 6.23 22.14
C ILE A 135 0.29 7.44 22.59
N ALA A 136 0.16 8.59 21.92
CA ALA A 136 0.86 9.81 22.31
C ALA A 136 0.45 10.27 23.73
N VAL A 137 -0.83 10.15 24.09
CA VAL A 137 -1.35 10.49 25.42
C VAL A 137 -0.89 9.49 26.48
N VAL A 138 -0.86 8.19 26.18
CA VAL A 138 -0.36 7.16 27.08
C VAL A 138 1.13 7.38 27.32
N TYR A 139 1.89 7.65 26.27
CA TYR A 139 3.31 7.99 26.37
C TYR A 139 3.53 9.26 27.20
N SER A 140 2.77 10.33 26.96
CA SER A 140 2.87 11.57 27.75
C SER A 140 2.45 11.41 29.21
N ARG A 141 1.62 10.40 29.53
CA ARG A 141 1.26 10.06 30.91
C ARG A 141 2.30 9.17 31.59
N ALA A 142 2.90 8.24 30.85
CA ALA A 142 3.89 7.30 31.38
C ALA A 142 5.27 7.94 31.54
N SER A 143 5.60 8.93 30.70
CA SER A 143 6.84 9.70 30.77
C SER A 143 6.53 11.04 31.44
N GLU A 144 6.81 11.21 32.73
CA GLU A 144 6.66 12.48 33.48
C GLU A 144 7.56 13.63 32.96
N ASP A 145 8.37 13.37 31.94
CA ASP A 145 9.09 14.42 31.20
C ASP A 145 8.18 15.08 30.15
N ASN A 146 7.63 16.23 30.54
CA ASN A 146 6.85 17.12 29.70
C ASN A 146 7.67 17.61 28.49
N ILE A 147 7.64 16.87 27.38
CA ILE A 147 8.15 17.30 26.07
C ILE A 147 7.37 18.52 25.53
N VAL A 148 6.14 18.74 26.00
CA VAL A 148 5.42 20.00 25.77
C VAL A 148 5.94 21.06 26.74
N LYS A 149 7.14 21.58 26.49
CA LYS A 149 7.50 22.88 27.04
C LYS A 149 6.53 23.89 26.44
N LYS A 150 5.72 24.52 27.31
CA LYS A 150 4.91 25.68 26.97
C LYS A 150 5.88 26.70 26.34
N GLN A 151 5.88 26.84 25.02
CA GLN A 151 6.67 27.88 24.38
C GLN A 151 6.10 29.21 24.89
N VAL A 152 6.81 29.81 25.83
CA VAL A 152 6.55 31.17 26.28
C VAL A 152 6.74 32.04 25.05
N LYS A 153 5.69 32.77 24.68
CA LYS A 153 5.75 33.81 23.64
C LYS A 153 6.74 34.88 24.01
#